data_AF-A0A482CXV8-F1
#
_entry.id   AF-A0A482CXV8-F1
#
_cell.length_a   1.000
_cell.length_b   1.000
_cell.length_c   1.000
_cell.angle_alpha   90.00
_cell.angle_beta   90.00
_cell.angle_gamma   90.00
#
_symmetry.space_group_name_H-M   'P 1'
#
loop_
_entity.id
_entity.type
_entity.pdbx_description
1 polymer ?
#
loop_
_entity_poly.entity_id
_entity_poly.type
_entity_poly.pdbx_seq_one_letter_code
_entity_poly.pdbx_strand_id
1 'polypeptide(L)'
;FILKIPLVIIVIKFLNITFVIETWIDMDLYSLMDNYSQFIQYKIQINDMILVSILAGIISGLGLGLIVRAKGSSGGIDIISMIIKEKYSISIGTTNFLFNLAVLLIAVAFFNIEIALYTLIASFVTSRMTDKTSTGFGNQKAILIVSDKG
;
A
#
# COMPACT_ATOMS: atom_id res chain seq x y z
N PHE A 1 2.99 -2.37 20.34
CA PHE A 1 1.64 -1.94 20.75
C PHE A 1 1.54 -0.44 21.07
N ILE A 2 2.38 0.13 21.94
CA ILE A 2 2.33 1.58 22.30
C ILE A 2 2.53 2.53 21.11
N LEU A 3 3.39 2.15 20.16
CA LEU A 3 3.70 2.94 18.95
C LEU A 3 2.51 3.13 17.98
N LYS A 4 1.42 2.34 18.12
CA LYS A 4 0.23 2.42 17.25
C LYS A 4 -0.79 3.47 17.72
N ILE A 5 -0.70 3.95 18.97
CA ILE A 5 -1.67 4.88 19.57
C ILE A 5 -1.74 6.23 18.83
N PRO A 6 -0.63 6.91 18.47
CA PRO A 6 -0.69 8.17 17.73
C PRO A 6 -1.37 8.03 16.38
N LEU A 7 -1.16 6.87 15.75
CA LEU A 7 -1.66 6.55 14.43
C LEU A 7 -3.18 6.28 14.46
N VAL A 8 -3.69 5.62 15.51
CA VAL A 8 -5.14 5.51 15.77
C VAL A 8 -5.79 6.88 15.95
N ILE A 9 -5.14 7.81 16.67
CA ILE A 9 -5.66 9.17 16.86
C ILE A 9 -5.76 9.93 15.52
N ILE A 10 -4.75 9.82 14.67
CA ILE A 10 -4.75 10.43 13.34
C ILE A 10 -5.88 9.86 12.48
N VAL A 11 -6.05 8.54 12.47
CA VAL A 11 -7.11 7.88 11.69
C VAL A 11 -8.49 8.33 12.15
N ILE A 12 -8.76 8.37 13.46
CA ILE A 12 -10.07 8.82 13.98
C ILE A 12 -10.35 10.28 13.59
N LYS A 13 -9.32 11.12 13.50
CA LYS A 13 -9.47 12.54 13.15
C LYS A 13 -9.74 12.80 11.67
N PHE A 14 -9.19 11.99 10.77
CA PHE A 14 -9.22 12.24 9.33
C PHE A 14 -10.04 11.23 8.52
N LEU A 15 -10.29 10.03 9.06
CA LEU A 15 -11.02 8.94 8.40
C LEU A 15 -12.25 8.57 9.25
N ASN A 16 -12.37 7.33 9.71
CA ASN A 16 -13.51 6.84 10.51
C ASN A 16 -13.11 5.69 11.46
N ILE A 17 -13.93 5.44 12.49
CA ILE A 17 -13.68 4.33 13.45
C ILE A 17 -13.75 2.95 12.79
N THR A 18 -14.60 2.76 11.77
CA THR A 18 -14.65 1.50 11.00
C THR A 18 -13.32 1.21 10.32
N PHE A 19 -12.65 2.25 9.78
CA PHE A 19 -11.31 2.11 9.19
C PHE A 19 -10.27 1.68 10.22
N VAL A 20 -10.37 2.16 11.47
CA VAL A 20 -9.48 1.72 12.57
C VAL A 20 -9.63 0.22 12.80
N ILE A 21 -10.85 -0.30 12.82
CA ILE A 21 -11.13 -1.72 13.04
C ILE A 21 -10.59 -2.57 11.88
N GLU A 22 -10.89 -2.20 10.64
CA GLU A 22 -10.38 -2.90 9.44
C GLU A 22 -8.84 -2.91 9.42
N THR A 23 -8.22 -1.75 9.72
CA THR A 23 -6.76 -1.62 9.81
C THR A 23 -6.15 -2.51 10.91
N TRP A 24 -6.83 -2.64 12.06
CA TRP A 24 -6.35 -3.51 13.13
C TRP A 24 -6.41 -4.99 12.73
N ILE A 25 -7.51 -5.40 12.10
CA ILE A 25 -7.67 -6.76 11.58
C ILE A 25 -6.58 -7.06 10.54
N ASP A 26 -6.33 -6.14 9.60
CA ASP A 26 -5.29 -6.29 8.58
C ASP A 26 -3.88 -6.38 9.19
N MET A 27 -3.57 -5.53 10.17
CA MET A 27 -2.26 -5.56 10.86
C MET A 27 -2.01 -6.89 11.57
N ASP A 28 -3.03 -7.44 12.24
CA ASP A 28 -2.89 -8.69 12.98
C ASP A 28 -2.77 -9.87 12.00
N LEU A 29 -3.56 -9.88 10.91
CA LEU A 29 -3.43 -10.86 9.83
C LEU A 29 -2.05 -10.80 9.17
N TYR A 30 -1.55 -9.61 8.87
CA TYR A 30 -0.22 -9.40 8.30
C TYR A 30 0.87 -9.92 9.25
N SER A 31 0.78 -9.62 10.54
CA SER A 31 1.71 -10.11 11.55
C SER A 31 1.71 -11.64 11.68
N LEU A 32 0.54 -12.29 11.55
CA LEU A 32 0.45 -13.75 11.56
C LEU A 32 1.10 -14.34 10.31
N MET A 33 0.83 -13.77 9.13
CA MET A 33 1.43 -14.22 7.86
C MET A 33 2.96 -14.11 7.89
N ASP A 34 3.51 -13.03 8.44
CA ASP A 34 4.96 -12.86 8.58
C ASP A 34 5.58 -13.97 9.44
N ASN A 35 4.93 -14.36 10.55
CA ASN A 35 5.40 -15.46 11.40
C ASN A 35 5.42 -16.81 10.65
N TYR A 36 4.43 -17.09 9.79
CA TYR A 36 4.44 -18.29 8.95
C TYR A 36 5.50 -18.22 7.83
N SER A 37 5.77 -17.02 7.30
CA SER A 37 6.73 -16.83 6.21
C SER A 37 8.18 -17.13 6.62
N GLN A 38 8.53 -16.92 7.89
CA GLN A 38 9.85 -17.26 8.44
C GLN A 38 10.17 -18.75 8.33
N PHE A 39 9.16 -19.63 8.31
CA PHE A 39 9.34 -21.07 8.07
C PHE A 39 9.53 -21.42 6.58
N ILE A 40 9.13 -20.55 5.65
CA ILE A 40 9.16 -20.79 4.19
C ILE A 40 10.42 -20.22 3.54
N GLN A 41 10.99 -19.12 4.08
CA GLN A 41 12.17 -18.44 3.51
C GLN A 41 13.38 -19.34 3.28
N TYR A 42 13.48 -20.48 3.99
CA TYR A 42 14.59 -21.42 3.84
C TYR A 42 14.63 -22.17 2.49
N LYS A 43 13.55 -22.14 1.68
CA LYS A 43 13.39 -23.07 0.54
C LYS A 43 13.43 -22.44 -0.86
N ILE A 44 13.39 -21.12 -1.00
CA ILE A 44 13.29 -20.44 -2.31
C ILE A 44 14.36 -19.35 -2.42
N GLN A 45 15.49 -19.67 -3.06
CA GLN A 45 16.46 -18.68 -3.52
C GLN A 45 16.32 -18.54 -5.04
N ILE A 46 15.88 -17.37 -5.48
CA ILE A 46 15.82 -17.00 -6.90
C ILE A 46 16.99 -16.05 -7.15
N ASN A 47 17.88 -16.40 -8.09
CA ASN A 47 19.06 -15.59 -8.39
C ASN A 47 18.76 -14.34 -9.23
N ASP A 48 17.62 -14.29 -9.93
CA ASP A 48 17.23 -13.15 -10.75
C ASP A 48 16.45 -12.10 -9.94
N MET A 49 17.16 -11.08 -9.46
CA MET A 49 16.59 -9.98 -8.68
C MET A 49 15.61 -9.11 -9.47
N ILE A 50 15.71 -9.05 -10.80
CA ILE A 50 14.74 -8.32 -11.63
C ILE A 50 13.41 -9.06 -11.62
N LEU A 51 13.44 -10.38 -11.84
CA LEU A 51 12.24 -11.19 -11.80
C LEU A 51 11.59 -11.15 -10.41
N VAL A 52 12.40 -11.26 -9.35
CA VAL A 52 11.92 -11.17 -7.96
C VAL A 52 11.28 -9.82 -7.66
N SER A 53 11.92 -8.72 -8.05
CA SER A 53 11.39 -7.36 -7.79
C SER A 53 10.06 -7.11 -8.51
N ILE A 54 9.90 -7.61 -9.75
CA ILE A 54 8.64 -7.50 -10.49
C ILE A 54 7.55 -8.36 -9.82
N LEU A 55 7.84 -9.63 -9.53
CA LEU A 55 6.85 -10.53 -8.91
C LEU A 55 6.44 -10.07 -7.51
N ALA A 56 7.41 -9.66 -6.70
CA ALA A 56 7.15 -9.04 -5.40
C ALA A 56 6.26 -7.81 -5.55
N GLY A 57 6.58 -6.92 -6.50
CA GLY A 57 5.77 -5.73 -6.75
C GLY A 57 4.34 -6.05 -7.19
N ILE A 58 4.13 -7.08 -8.01
CA ILE A 58 2.80 -7.52 -8.42
C ILE A 58 2.01 -8.02 -7.22
N ILE A 59 2.57 -8.97 -6.46
CA ILE A 59 1.88 -9.62 -5.34
C ILE A 59 1.58 -8.59 -4.23
N SER A 60 2.56 -7.78 -3.85
CA SER A 60 2.39 -6.72 -2.85
C SER A 60 1.39 -5.67 -3.31
N GLY A 61 1.43 -5.26 -4.58
CA GLY A 61 0.50 -4.27 -5.11
C GLY A 61 -0.94 -4.77 -5.17
N LEU A 62 -1.15 -6.05 -5.52
CA LEU A 62 -2.46 -6.71 -5.45
C LEU A 62 -2.97 -6.75 -4.02
N GLY A 63 -2.16 -7.22 -3.06
CA GLY A 63 -2.52 -7.29 -1.65
C GLY A 63 -2.88 -5.93 -1.07
N LEU A 64 -2.03 -4.92 -1.27
CA LEU A 64 -2.25 -3.57 -0.76
C LEU A 64 -3.52 -2.95 -1.36
N GLY A 65 -3.77 -3.11 -2.66
CA GLY A 65 -4.98 -2.54 -3.25
C GLY A 65 -6.26 -3.29 -2.88
N LEU A 66 -6.20 -4.57 -2.51
CA LEU A 66 -7.32 -5.29 -1.90
C LEU A 66 -7.63 -4.77 -0.49
N ILE A 67 -6.60 -4.56 0.34
CA ILE A 67 -6.71 -3.96 1.68
C ILE A 67 -7.37 -2.58 1.60
N VAL A 68 -6.84 -1.72 0.72
CA VAL A 68 -7.39 -0.38 0.47
C VAL A 68 -8.85 -0.45 0.01
N ARG A 69 -9.18 -1.42 -0.85
CA ARG A 69 -10.55 -1.63 -1.34
C ARG A 69 -11.49 -2.10 -0.23
N ALA A 70 -11.01 -2.86 0.74
CA ALA A 70 -11.73 -3.25 1.95
C ALA A 70 -11.88 -2.10 2.97
N LYS A 71 -11.38 -0.89 2.67
CA LYS A 71 -11.29 0.25 3.60
C LYS A 71 -10.40 -0.06 4.81
N GLY A 72 -9.40 -0.90 4.61
CA GLY A 72 -8.36 -1.21 5.59
C GLY A 72 -7.00 -0.59 5.22
N SER A 73 -6.00 -0.92 6.01
CA SER A 73 -4.63 -0.44 5.84
C SER A 73 -3.63 -1.40 6.48
N SER A 74 -2.44 -1.54 5.90
CA SER A 74 -1.33 -2.28 6.49
C SER A 74 -0.71 -1.55 7.70
N GLY A 75 -1.08 -0.30 7.95
CA GLY A 75 -0.65 0.43 9.14
C GLY A 75 0.59 1.30 8.99
N GLY A 76 1.01 1.56 7.76
CA GLY A 76 2.21 2.34 7.44
C GLY A 76 1.89 3.64 6.72
N ILE A 77 2.67 3.91 5.65
CA ILE A 77 2.53 5.10 4.78
C ILE A 77 1.23 5.10 3.98
N ASP A 78 0.61 3.93 3.84
CA ASP A 78 -0.68 3.77 3.17
C ASP A 78 -1.83 4.50 3.89
N ILE A 79 -1.76 4.69 5.22
CA ILE A 79 -2.69 5.57 5.96
C ILE A 79 -2.56 7.01 5.49
N ILE A 80 -1.33 7.52 5.41
CA ILE A 80 -1.07 8.87 4.92
C ILE A 80 -1.54 9.00 3.48
N SER A 81 -1.31 7.96 2.67
CA SER A 81 -1.76 7.90 1.28
C SER A 81 -3.29 7.90 1.16
N MET A 82 -4.00 7.25 2.08
CA MET A 82 -5.46 7.27 2.16
C MET A 82 -5.98 8.67 2.50
N ILE A 83 -5.38 9.33 3.48
CA ILE A 83 -5.73 10.72 3.87
C ILE A 83 -5.48 11.68 2.71
N ILE A 84 -4.34 11.54 2.01
CA ILE A 84 -4.01 12.33 0.83
C ILE A 84 -4.99 12.06 -0.31
N LYS A 85 -5.41 10.80 -0.51
CA LYS A 85 -6.43 10.46 -1.50
C LYS A 85 -7.76 11.13 -1.19
N GLU A 86 -8.22 11.10 0.06
CA GLU A 86 -9.48 11.77 0.44
C GLU A 86 -9.40 13.29 0.30
N LYS A 87 -8.25 13.91 0.63
CA LYS A 87 -8.12 15.37 0.64
C LYS A 87 -7.73 15.99 -0.71
N TYR A 88 -6.91 15.29 -1.49
CA TYR A 88 -6.30 15.80 -2.74
C TYR A 88 -6.63 14.95 -3.98
N SER A 89 -7.40 13.87 -3.85
CA SER A 89 -7.74 12.95 -4.96
C SER A 89 -6.54 12.33 -5.68
N ILE A 90 -5.38 12.29 -5.02
CA ILE A 90 -4.17 11.63 -5.53
C ILE A 90 -4.29 10.12 -5.25
N SER A 91 -3.83 9.27 -6.18
CA SER A 91 -3.92 7.83 -6.00
C SER A 91 -3.00 7.34 -4.86
N ILE A 92 -3.45 6.28 -4.18
CA ILE A 92 -2.72 5.71 -3.03
C ILE A 92 -1.40 5.10 -3.48
N GLY A 93 -1.37 4.42 -4.63
CA GLY A 93 -0.16 3.86 -5.19
C GLY A 93 0.85 4.95 -5.54
N THR A 94 0.41 6.04 -6.18
CA THR A 94 1.33 7.15 -6.55
C THR A 94 1.91 7.82 -5.31
N THR A 95 1.11 8.03 -4.27
CA THR A 95 1.59 8.61 -3.01
C THR A 95 2.62 7.71 -2.33
N ASN A 96 2.35 6.39 -2.26
CA ASN A 96 3.31 5.40 -1.75
C ASN A 96 4.59 5.35 -2.59
N PHE A 97 4.50 5.47 -3.92
CA PHE A 97 5.68 5.49 -4.79
C PHE A 97 6.55 6.72 -4.54
N LEU A 98 5.95 7.91 -4.46
CA LEU A 98 6.68 9.15 -4.19
C LEU A 98 7.39 9.11 -2.82
N PHE A 99 6.71 8.56 -1.81
CA PHE A 99 7.32 8.39 -0.50
C PHE A 99 8.49 7.40 -0.54
N ASN A 100 8.31 6.23 -1.17
CA ASN A 100 9.40 5.27 -1.34
C ASN A 100 10.56 5.84 -2.15
N LEU A 101 10.29 6.66 -3.17
CA LEU A 101 11.31 7.33 -3.94
C LEU A 101 12.11 8.32 -3.09
N ALA A 102 11.43 9.10 -2.23
CA ALA A 102 12.11 9.99 -1.29
C ALA A 102 13.01 9.22 -0.31
N VAL A 103 12.53 8.09 0.23
CA VAL A 103 13.33 7.20 1.10
C VAL A 103 14.52 6.62 0.33
N LEU A 104 14.33 6.19 -0.91
CA LEU A 104 15.38 5.63 -1.75
C LEU A 104 16.47 6.65 -2.08
N LEU A 105 16.11 7.90 -2.36
CA LEU A 105 17.10 8.96 -2.60
C LEU A 105 18.04 9.16 -1.41
N ILE A 106 17.50 9.06 -0.19
CA ILE A 106 18.30 9.11 1.03
C ILE A 106 19.11 7.83 1.19
N ALA A 107 18.49 6.66 0.92
CA ALA A 107 19.13 5.35 1.08
C ALA A 107 20.30 5.11 0.11
N VAL A 108 20.25 5.64 -1.12
CA VAL A 108 21.33 5.51 -2.11
C VAL A 108 22.65 6.13 -1.62
N ALA A 109 22.60 7.09 -0.69
CA ALA A 109 23.82 7.63 -0.06
C ALA A 109 24.49 6.64 0.90
N PHE A 110 23.77 5.61 1.36
CA PHE A 110 24.24 4.63 2.35
C PHE A 110 24.32 3.19 1.81
N PHE A 111 23.59 2.87 0.72
CA PHE A 111 23.44 1.52 0.17
C PHE A 111 23.84 1.44 -1.30
N ASN A 112 24.07 0.22 -1.78
CA ASN A 112 24.40 -0.05 -3.19
C ASN A 112 23.27 0.40 -4.13
N ILE A 113 23.65 1.10 -5.20
CA ILE A 113 22.73 1.62 -6.22
C ILE A 113 21.89 0.50 -6.88
N GLU A 114 22.46 -0.68 -7.06
CA GLU A 114 21.78 -1.83 -7.68
C GLU A 114 20.55 -2.26 -6.86
N ILE A 115 20.71 -2.39 -5.53
CA ILE A 115 19.61 -2.77 -4.63
C ILE A 115 18.53 -1.70 -4.66
N ALA A 116 18.92 -0.41 -4.66
CA ALA A 116 17.99 0.70 -4.74
C ALA A 116 17.18 0.69 -6.05
N LEU A 117 17.81 0.36 -7.18
CA LEU A 117 17.12 0.21 -8.48
C LEU A 117 16.11 -0.94 -8.47
N TYR A 118 16.46 -2.09 -7.88
CA TYR A 118 15.51 -3.21 -7.72
C TYR A 118 14.32 -2.83 -6.84
N THR A 119 14.54 -2.10 -5.74
CA THR A 119 13.46 -1.58 -4.91
C THR A 119 12.60 -0.58 -5.68
N LEU A 120 13.20 0.28 -6.49
CA LEU A 120 12.48 1.25 -7.32
C LEU A 120 11.55 0.55 -8.34
N ILE A 121 12.02 -0.51 -8.98
CA ILE A 121 11.20 -1.36 -9.87
C ILE A 121 10.04 -1.96 -9.08
N ALA A 122 10.32 -2.61 -7.94
CA ALA A 122 9.28 -3.23 -7.11
C ALA A 122 8.23 -2.21 -6.64
N SER A 123 8.66 -1.03 -6.16
CA SER A 123 7.76 0.03 -5.70
C SER A 123 6.92 0.61 -6.84
N PHE A 124 7.49 0.79 -8.04
CA PHE A 124 6.73 1.26 -9.20
C PHE A 124 5.64 0.26 -9.61
N VAL A 125 5.99 -1.03 -9.70
CA VAL A 125 5.04 -2.09 -10.04
C VAL A 125 3.95 -2.20 -8.96
N THR A 126 4.34 -2.14 -7.68
CA THR A 126 3.40 -2.12 -6.54
C THR A 126 2.40 -1.00 -6.69
N SER A 127 2.87 0.23 -6.89
CA SER A 127 2.02 1.42 -7.07
C SER A 127 0.99 1.24 -8.19
N ARG A 128 1.43 0.77 -9.36
CA ARG A 128 0.55 0.58 -10.52
C ARG A 128 -0.50 -0.50 -10.26
N MET A 129 -0.10 -1.59 -9.59
CA MET A 129 -1.01 -2.68 -9.26
C MET A 129 -2.00 -2.28 -8.17
N THR A 130 -1.56 -1.56 -7.13
CA THR A 130 -2.42 -1.01 -6.06
C THR A 130 -3.47 -0.06 -6.62
N ASP A 131 -3.08 0.86 -7.50
CA ASP A 131 -4.03 1.79 -8.10
C ASP A 131 -5.10 1.04 -8.90
N LYS A 132 -4.69 0.07 -9.72
CA LYS A 132 -5.62 -0.76 -10.51
C LYS A 132 -6.57 -1.59 -9.65
N THR A 133 -6.08 -2.23 -8.59
CA THR A 133 -6.92 -3.09 -7.73
C THR A 133 -7.79 -2.29 -6.77
N SER A 134 -7.32 -1.14 -6.29
CA SER A 134 -8.08 -0.30 -5.35
C SER A 134 -9.31 0.36 -5.99
N THR A 135 -9.26 0.70 -7.28
CA THR A 135 -10.44 1.20 -8.02
C THR A 135 -11.36 0.08 -8.52
N GLY A 136 -10.95 -1.18 -8.39
CA GLY A 136 -11.60 -2.35 -8.98
C GLY A 136 -11.25 -2.55 -10.46
N PHE A 137 -11.43 -3.78 -10.96
CA PHE A 137 -11.14 -4.16 -12.35
C PHE A 137 -12.08 -3.50 -13.40
N GLY A 138 -12.95 -2.57 -13.00
CA GLY A 138 -13.90 -1.90 -13.88
C GLY A 138 -13.95 -0.40 -13.63
N ASN A 139 -13.84 0.39 -14.70
CA ASN A 139 -14.07 1.84 -14.70
C ASN A 139 -15.54 2.14 -14.36
N GLN A 140 -15.93 2.10 -13.10
CA GLN A 140 -17.26 2.57 -12.69
C GLN A 140 -17.25 4.10 -12.64
N LYS A 141 -17.59 4.72 -13.77
CA LYS A 141 -17.97 6.14 -13.83
C LYS A 141 -19.38 6.27 -13.26
N ALA A 142 -19.51 6.81 -12.05
CA ALA A 142 -20.81 7.19 -11.52
C ALA A 142 -21.30 8.46 -12.23
N ILE A 143 -22.37 8.35 -13.01
CA ILE A 143 -23.06 9.51 -13.59
C ILE A 143 -24.21 9.85 -12.64
N LEU A 144 -24.06 10.95 -11.90
CA LEU A 144 -25.12 11.48 -11.05
C LEU A 144 -26.05 12.33 -11.92
N ILE A 145 -27.24 11.81 -12.26
CA ILE A 145 -28.28 12.59 -12.94
C ILE A 145 -29.11 13.30 -11.87
N VAL A 146 -28.87 14.59 -11.69
CA VAL A 146 -29.75 15.47 -10.91
C VAL A 146 -30.80 16.04 -11.85
N SER A 147 -32.08 15.75 -11.59
CA SER A 147 -33.21 16.23 -12.39
C SER A 147 -34.06 17.20 -11.57
N ASP A 148 -34.02 18.48 -11.93
CA ASP A 148 -34.78 19.58 -11.29
C ASP A 148 -36.24 19.71 -11.78
N LYS A 149 -36.93 18.59 -12.01
CA LYS A 149 -38.36 18.63 -12.39
C LYS A 149 -39.19 17.61 -11.61
N GLY A 150 -39.82 18.12 -10.55
CA GLY A 150 -40.92 17.54 -9.79
C GLY A 150 -41.72 18.67 -9.16
#